data_AF-A0A7Z1KKP5-F1
#
_entry.id   AF-A0A7Z1KKP5-F1
#
_cell.length_a   1.000
_cell.length_b   1.000
_cell.length_c   1.000
_cell.angle_alpha   90.00
_cell.angle_beta   90.00
_cell.angle_gamma   90.00
#
_symmetry.space_group_name_H-M   'P 1'
#
loop_
_entity.id
_entity.type
_entity.pdbx_description
1 polymer ?
#
loop_
_entity_poly.entity_id
_entity_poly.type
_entity_poly.pdbx_seq_one_letter_code
_entity_poly.pdbx_strand_id
1 'polypeptide(L)'
;MKRENRNANQLNQSAGKSLREQARWFDNNHDLVVGALDKMEERVIGAKGIIVEPQPLTVAGTLNNALAEQIRARWAEWSVSPDVTGQYTRPVLERLLLRTWLRDG
;
A
#
# COMPACT_ATOMS: atom_id res chain seq x y z
N MET A 1 8.63 31.99 22.33
CA MET A 1 9.36 30.71 22.41
C MET A 1 8.44 29.68 23.07
N LYS A 2 7.89 28.73 22.31
CA LYS A 2 7.03 27.66 22.85
C LYS A 2 7.96 26.60 23.45
N ARG A 3 8.03 26.53 24.78
CA ARG A 3 8.86 25.56 25.52
C ARG A 3 8.40 24.15 25.20
N GLU A 4 9.32 23.32 24.76
CA GLU A 4 9.11 21.88 24.57
C GLU A 4 9.04 21.20 25.95
N ASN A 5 7.85 20.77 26.35
CA ASN A 5 7.58 20.11 27.64
C ASN A 5 7.68 18.58 27.54
N ARG A 6 8.63 18.05 26.75
CA ARG A 6 8.88 16.59 26.73
C ARG A 6 9.92 16.27 27.80
N ASN A 7 9.55 15.40 28.74
CA ASN A 7 10.42 14.97 29.83
C ASN A 7 11.61 14.17 29.24
N ALA A 8 12.83 14.34 29.77
CA ALA A 8 14.04 13.66 29.28
C ALA A 8 13.89 12.13 29.20
N ASN A 9 13.07 11.54 30.07
CA ASN A 9 12.72 10.11 30.00
C ASN A 9 11.91 9.72 28.76
N GLN A 10 11.01 10.59 28.29
CA GLN A 10 10.26 10.35 27.05
C GLN A 10 11.19 10.42 25.84
N LEU A 11 12.14 11.36 25.84
CA LEU A 11 13.16 11.48 24.81
C LEU A 11 14.10 10.27 24.77
N ASN A 12 14.54 9.78 25.94
CA ASN A 12 15.36 8.56 26.05
C ASN A 12 14.60 7.28 25.65
N GLN A 13 13.31 7.16 25.97
CA GLN A 13 12.47 6.05 25.50
C GLN A 13 12.28 6.06 23.97
N SER A 14 12.14 7.23 23.35
CA SER A 14 12.12 7.35 21.89
C SER A 14 13.48 7.11 21.26
N ALA A 15 14.58 7.51 21.92
CA ALA A 15 15.93 7.32 21.39
C ALA A 15 16.40 5.85 21.41
N GLY A 16 15.87 5.03 22.33
CA GLY A 16 16.22 3.61 22.44
C GLY A 16 15.45 2.65 21.54
N LYS A 17 14.36 3.10 20.89
CA LYS A 17 13.52 2.26 20.00
C LYS A 17 13.85 2.54 18.54
N SER A 18 13.88 1.51 17.71
CA SER A 18 14.11 1.70 16.27
C SER A 18 13.02 2.58 15.66
N LEU A 19 13.36 3.37 14.64
CA LEU A 19 12.39 4.24 13.95
C LEU A 19 11.17 3.45 13.43
N ARG A 20 11.37 2.19 13.01
CA ARG A 20 10.29 1.29 12.58
C ARG A 20 9.36 0.90 13.73
N GLU A 21 9.88 0.63 14.92
CA GLU A 21 9.03 0.36 16.10
C GLU A 21 8.25 1.59 16.53
N GLN A 22 8.86 2.77 16.44
CA GLN A 22 8.17 4.04 16.70
C GLN A 22 7.04 4.25 15.68
N ALA A 23 7.31 4.05 14.39
CA ALA A 23 6.31 4.17 13.34
C ALA A 23 5.12 3.20 13.54
N ARG A 24 5.39 1.93 13.88
CA ARG A 24 4.36 0.94 14.24
C ARG A 24 3.56 1.33 15.48
N TRP A 25 4.22 1.90 16.47
CA TRP A 25 3.52 2.39 17.65
C TRP A 25 2.58 3.54 17.30
N PHE A 26 3.02 4.51 16.50
CA PHE A 26 2.17 5.62 16.06
C PHE A 26 1.01 5.15 15.16
N ASP A 27 1.26 4.23 14.24
CA ASP A 27 0.23 3.62 13.39
C ASP A 27 -0.89 2.95 14.20
N ASN A 28 -0.58 2.33 15.34
CA ASN A 28 -1.59 1.66 16.17
C ASN A 28 -2.27 2.57 17.20
N ASN A 29 -1.63 3.65 17.62
CA ASN A 29 -2.05 4.40 18.82
C ASN A 29 -2.42 5.87 18.54
N HIS A 30 -2.15 6.39 17.33
CA HIS A 30 -2.39 7.79 17.00
C HIS A 30 -3.35 7.94 15.82
N ASP A 31 -4.55 8.42 16.11
CA ASP A 31 -5.64 8.72 15.17
C ASP A 31 -5.20 9.54 13.94
N LEU A 32 -4.40 10.59 14.10
CA LEU A 32 -3.88 11.41 13.01
C LEU A 32 -2.99 10.59 12.06
N VAL A 33 -2.17 9.69 12.59
CA VAL A 33 -1.27 8.85 11.79
C VAL A 33 -2.08 7.78 11.06
N VAL A 34 -3.03 7.14 11.75
CA VAL A 34 -3.99 6.20 11.14
C VAL A 34 -4.70 6.87 9.97
N GLY A 35 -5.34 8.02 10.21
CA GLY A 35 -6.10 8.72 9.17
C GLY A 35 -5.24 9.22 8.02
N ALA A 36 -3.99 9.64 8.28
CA ALA A 36 -3.07 10.03 7.22
C ALA A 36 -2.67 8.84 6.34
N LEU A 37 -2.33 7.70 6.94
CA LEU A 37 -1.97 6.48 6.21
C LEU A 37 -3.17 5.92 5.43
N ASP A 38 -4.36 5.88 6.04
CA ASP A 38 -5.60 5.46 5.38
C ASP A 38 -5.90 6.33 4.15
N LYS A 39 -5.69 7.65 4.28
CA LYS A 39 -5.88 8.57 3.16
C LYS A 39 -4.86 8.34 2.05
N MET A 40 -3.61 8.03 2.40
CA MET A 40 -2.61 7.68 1.39
C MET A 40 -2.96 6.37 0.68
N GLU A 41 -3.43 5.36 1.40
CA GLU A 41 -3.91 4.10 0.80
C GLU A 41 -5.06 4.33 -0.19
N GLU A 42 -6.06 5.11 0.21
CA GLU A 42 -7.19 5.46 -0.66
C GLU A 42 -6.73 6.21 -1.91
N ARG A 43 -5.73 7.09 -1.79
CA ARG A 43 -5.25 7.92 -2.91
C ARG A 43 -4.31 7.21 -3.87
N VAL A 44 -3.49 6.29 -3.37
CA VAL A 44 -2.51 5.57 -4.19
C VAL A 44 -3.13 4.38 -4.87
N ILE A 45 -3.92 3.58 -4.14
CA ILE A 45 -4.48 2.32 -4.66
C ILE A 45 -5.91 2.52 -5.15
N GLY A 46 -6.66 3.42 -4.53
CA GLY A 46 -8.08 3.60 -4.85
C GLY A 46 -8.96 2.47 -4.34
N ALA A 47 -10.27 2.61 -4.60
CA ALA A 47 -11.28 1.68 -4.10
C ALA A 47 -11.15 0.26 -4.69
N LYS A 48 -10.71 0.15 -5.95
CA LYS A 48 -10.71 -1.08 -6.76
C LYS A 48 -9.31 -1.68 -7.01
N GLY A 49 -8.30 -1.18 -6.32
CA GLY A 49 -6.92 -1.51 -6.63
C GLY A 49 -6.39 -0.73 -7.83
N ILE A 50 -5.10 -0.88 -8.09
CA ILE A 50 -4.44 -0.25 -9.23
C ILE A 50 -5.00 -0.86 -10.52
N ILE A 51 -5.54 -0.04 -11.41
CA ILE A 51 -6.10 -0.55 -12.68
C ILE A 51 -4.98 -0.77 -13.68
N VAL A 52 -4.92 -1.96 -14.27
CA VAL A 52 -3.91 -2.33 -15.27
C VAL A 52 -4.61 -2.51 -16.61
N GLU A 53 -4.29 -1.65 -17.58
CA GLU A 53 -4.79 -1.73 -18.95
C GLU A 53 -3.67 -2.20 -19.89
N PRO A 54 -3.66 -3.48 -20.29
CA PRO A 54 -2.61 -4.01 -21.15
C PRO A 54 -2.75 -3.47 -22.58
N GLN A 55 -1.64 -2.98 -23.14
CA GLN A 55 -1.57 -2.48 -24.52
C GLN A 55 -0.51 -3.24 -25.34
N PRO A 56 -0.73 -4.55 -25.61
CA PRO A 56 0.22 -5.34 -26.39
C PRO A 56 0.22 -4.91 -27.86
N LEU A 57 1.41 -4.86 -28.46
CA LEU A 57 1.59 -4.56 -29.88
C LEU A 57 1.88 -5.84 -30.67
N THR A 58 1.45 -5.87 -31.93
CA THR A 58 1.85 -6.90 -32.90
C THR A 58 3.27 -6.64 -33.40
N VAL A 59 3.86 -7.61 -34.11
CA VAL A 59 5.16 -7.45 -34.78
C VAL A 59 5.15 -6.26 -35.76
N ALA A 60 3.98 -5.94 -36.32
CA ALA A 60 3.79 -4.80 -37.22
C ALA A 60 3.56 -3.46 -36.49
N GLY A 61 3.62 -3.43 -35.15
CA GLY A 61 3.46 -2.21 -34.35
C GLY A 61 2.01 -1.77 -34.14
N THR A 62 1.01 -2.56 -34.54
CA THR A 62 -0.41 -2.27 -34.32
C THR A 62 -0.89 -2.84 -32.99
N LEU A 63 -1.90 -2.22 -32.37
CA LEU A 63 -2.47 -2.69 -31.10
C LEU A 63 -3.16 -4.06 -31.28
N ASN A 64 -2.78 -5.04 -30.48
CA ASN A 64 -3.38 -6.37 -30.48
C ASN A 64 -4.52 -6.45 -29.46
N ASN A 65 -5.72 -6.04 -29.87
CA ASN A 65 -6.91 -6.04 -29.01
C ASN A 65 -7.29 -7.43 -28.51
N ALA A 66 -7.12 -8.47 -29.34
CA ALA A 66 -7.47 -9.84 -28.97
C ALA A 66 -6.58 -10.35 -27.82
N LEU A 67 -5.27 -10.07 -27.88
CA LEU A 67 -4.35 -10.41 -26.81
C LEU A 67 -4.57 -9.55 -25.57
N ALA A 68 -4.85 -8.26 -25.74
CA ALA A 68 -5.18 -7.36 -24.63
C ALA A 68 -6.35 -7.89 -23.81
N GLU A 69 -7.41 -8.35 -24.48
CA GLU A 69 -8.59 -8.92 -23.84
C GLU A 69 -8.28 -10.22 -23.09
N GLN A 70 -7.48 -11.11 -23.67
CA GLN A 70 -7.05 -12.34 -22.98
C GLN A 70 -6.24 -12.03 -21.72
N ILE A 71 -5.35 -11.04 -21.78
CA ILE A 71 -4.57 -10.60 -20.61
C ILE A 71 -5.50 -10.02 -19.55
N ARG A 72 -6.44 -9.14 -19.92
CA ARG A 72 -7.42 -8.57 -18.98
C ARG A 72 -8.24 -9.65 -18.27
N ALA A 73 -8.75 -10.64 -19.01
CA ALA A 73 -9.55 -11.72 -18.43
C ALA A 73 -8.75 -12.54 -17.40
N ARG A 74 -7.54 -12.97 -17.78
CA ARG A 74 -6.65 -13.74 -16.87
C ARG A 74 -6.18 -12.91 -15.68
N TRP A 75 -5.93 -11.62 -15.90
CA TRP A 75 -5.55 -10.70 -14.82
C TRP A 75 -6.70 -10.51 -13.83
N ALA A 76 -7.94 -10.37 -14.31
CA ALA A 76 -9.11 -10.25 -13.45
C ALA A 76 -9.35 -11.54 -12.64
N GLU A 77 -9.18 -12.71 -13.27
CA GLU A 77 -9.28 -14.01 -12.60
C GLU A 77 -8.21 -14.15 -11.50
N TRP A 78 -6.95 -13.90 -11.82
CA TRP A 78 -5.86 -13.91 -10.84
C TRP A 78 -6.07 -12.89 -9.71
N SER A 79 -6.66 -11.73 -10.00
CA SER A 79 -6.91 -10.67 -9.02
C SER A 79 -7.88 -11.06 -7.91
N VAL A 80 -8.66 -12.13 -8.08
CA VAL A 80 -9.59 -12.63 -7.05
C VAL A 80 -8.84 -13.27 -5.89
N SER A 81 -7.76 -14.00 -6.17
CA SER A 81 -6.93 -14.70 -5.17
C SER A 81 -5.46 -14.74 -5.60
N PRO A 82 -4.77 -13.59 -5.62
CA PRO A 82 -3.38 -13.50 -6.08
C PRO A 82 -2.37 -14.13 -5.12
N ASP A 83 -2.75 -14.35 -3.86
CA ASP A 83 -1.87 -14.85 -2.81
C ASP A 83 -2.03 -16.36 -2.61
N VAL A 84 -0.98 -17.02 -2.09
CA VAL A 84 -0.97 -18.47 -1.88
C VAL A 84 -1.97 -18.96 -0.83
N THR A 85 -2.48 -18.07 0.03
CA THR A 85 -3.46 -18.44 1.07
C THR A 85 -4.89 -18.30 0.58
N GLY A 86 -5.13 -17.57 -0.52
CA GLY A 86 -6.45 -17.31 -1.07
C GLY A 86 -7.34 -16.44 -0.17
N GLN A 87 -6.75 -15.74 0.80
CA GLN A 87 -7.48 -14.95 1.80
C GLN A 87 -7.73 -13.51 1.35
N TYR A 88 -6.91 -12.98 0.43
CA TYR A 88 -6.94 -11.57 0.07
C TYR A 88 -7.21 -11.41 -1.42
N THR A 89 -8.16 -10.53 -1.75
CA THR A 89 -8.25 -10.02 -3.13
C THR A 89 -7.11 -9.07 -3.40
N ARG A 90 -6.76 -8.90 -4.68
CA ARG A 90 -5.66 -8.00 -5.09
C ARG A 90 -5.74 -6.60 -4.47
N PRO A 91 -6.88 -5.87 -4.47
CA PRO A 91 -6.94 -4.53 -3.88
C PRO A 91 -6.61 -4.50 -2.38
N VAL A 92 -6.99 -5.55 -1.64
CA VAL A 92 -6.69 -5.66 -0.21
C VAL A 92 -5.21 -5.92 0.00
N LEU A 93 -4.64 -6.84 -0.78
CA LEU A 93 -3.21 -7.15 -0.72
C LEU A 93 -2.35 -5.93 -1.09
N GLU A 94 -2.72 -5.20 -2.14
CA GLU A 94 -2.06 -3.94 -2.53
C GLU A 94 -2.06 -2.95 -1.36
N ARG A 95 -3.18 -2.80 -0.63
CA ARG A 95 -3.28 -1.87 0.51
C ARG A 95 -2.39 -2.30 1.67
N LEU A 96 -2.39 -3.59 2.00
CA LEU A 96 -1.51 -4.13 3.04
C LEU A 96 -0.03 -3.91 2.71
N LEU A 97 0.35 -4.12 1.44
CA LEU A 97 1.70 -3.88 0.96
C LEU A 97 2.08 -2.39 1.06
N LEU A 98 1.20 -1.50 0.61
CA LEU A 98 1.41 -0.07 0.69
C LEU A 98 1.48 0.42 2.15
N ARG A 99 0.61 -0.05 3.04
CA ARG A 99 0.64 0.29 4.47
C ARG A 99 1.97 -0.09 5.10
N THR A 100 2.47 -1.27 4.75
CA THR A 100 3.77 -1.76 5.22
C THR A 100 4.90 -0.86 4.70
N TRP A 101 4.88 -0.51 3.42
CA TRP A 101 5.86 0.39 2.81
C TRP A 101 5.84 1.79 3.44
N LEU A 102 4.68 2.42 3.55
CA LEU A 102 4.53 3.76 4.11
C LEU A 102 4.98 3.86 5.57
N ARG A 103 4.76 2.79 6.35
CA ARG A 103 5.08 2.74 7.77
C ARG A 103 6.54 2.35 8.04
N ASP A 104 7.02 1.30 7.38
CA ASP A 104 8.30 0.67 7.72
C ASP A 104 9.47 1.07 6.80
N GLY A 105 9.17 1.62 5.60
CA GLY A 105 10.15 2.00 4.58
C GLY A 105 10.46 0.89 3.60
#